data_AF-A0AAD1YME7-F1
#
_entry.id   AF-A0AAD1YME7-F1
#
_cell.length_a   1.000
_cell.length_b   1.000
_cell.length_c   1.000
_cell.angle_alpha   90.00
_cell.angle_beta   90.00
_cell.angle_gamma   90.00
#
_symmetry.space_group_name_H-M   'P 1'
#
loop_
_entity.id
_entity.type
_entity.pdbx_description
1 polymer ?
#
loop_
_entity_poly.entity_id
_entity_poly.type
_entity_poly.pdbx_seq_one_letter_code
_entity_poly.pdbx_strand_id
1 'polypeptide(L)'
;MQIPKRNTATRCTLLHMFFLLSNRHRVGSLSTTTTNNTKPGCQSSCGNVEIPYPFGIRPNCSMNLYFNINCNTSVNPPKPYLSYADVNLEEGPYSLEVVTISKSQIY
;
A
#
# COMPACT_ATOMS: atom_id res chain seq x y z
N MET A 1 10.71 -57.71 -42.12
CA MET A 1 10.32 -56.32 -42.45
C MET A 1 10.01 -55.61 -41.14
N GLN A 2 10.97 -54.88 -40.57
CA GLN A 2 10.82 -54.18 -39.29
C GLN A 2 10.51 -52.69 -39.51
N ILE A 3 9.52 -52.21 -38.77
CA ILE A 3 8.99 -50.85 -38.80
C ILE A 3 9.92 -49.93 -37.98
N PRO A 4 10.44 -48.80 -38.52
CA PRO A 4 11.28 -47.88 -37.76
C PRO A 4 10.47 -47.07 -36.74
N LYS A 5 10.95 -47.05 -35.49
CA LYS A 5 10.38 -46.24 -34.40
C LYS A 5 10.57 -44.75 -34.69
N ARG A 6 9.48 -43.98 -34.58
CA ARG A 6 9.42 -42.53 -34.79
C ARG A 6 9.91 -41.80 -33.53
N ASN A 7 11.02 -41.07 -33.64
CA ASN A 7 11.66 -40.38 -32.52
C ASN A 7 11.01 -39.01 -32.29
N THR A 8 10.21 -38.89 -31.22
CA THR A 8 9.41 -37.71 -30.83
C THR A 8 10.20 -36.64 -30.07
N ALA A 9 11.48 -36.85 -29.78
CA ALA A 9 12.28 -35.97 -28.91
C ALA A 9 12.61 -34.59 -29.52
N THR A 10 12.69 -34.47 -30.85
CA THR A 10 13.09 -33.23 -31.54
C THR A 10 11.98 -32.18 -31.60
N ARG A 11 10.71 -32.58 -31.41
CA ARG A 11 9.56 -31.65 -31.43
C ARG A 11 9.29 -31.02 -30.06
N CYS A 12 9.77 -31.62 -28.97
CA CYS A 12 9.66 -31.05 -27.62
C CYS A 12 10.64 -29.90 -27.37
N THR A 13 11.87 -29.97 -27.91
CA THR A 13 12.89 -28.93 -27.70
C THR A 13 12.55 -27.60 -28.38
N LEU A 14 11.92 -27.63 -29.55
CA LEU A 14 11.45 -26.42 -30.25
C LEU A 14 10.30 -25.71 -29.51
N LEU A 15 9.36 -26.46 -28.91
CA LEU A 15 8.29 -25.90 -28.08
C LEU A 15 8.84 -25.28 -26.78
N HIS A 16 9.85 -25.90 -26.18
CA HIS A 16 10.56 -25.37 -25.00
C HIS A 16 11.24 -24.03 -25.30
N MET A 17 11.93 -23.92 -26.44
CA MET A 17 12.58 -22.66 -26.85
C MET A 17 11.56 -21.56 -27.15
N PHE A 18 10.39 -21.91 -27.70
CA PHE A 18 9.29 -20.95 -27.89
C PHE A 18 8.72 -20.44 -26.56
N PHE A 19 8.65 -21.30 -25.53
CA PHE A 19 8.24 -20.91 -24.17
C PHE A 19 9.26 -19.98 -23.50
N LEU A 20 10.56 -20.22 -23.69
CA LEU A 20 11.65 -19.34 -23.22
C LEU A 20 11.67 -17.99 -23.96
N LEU A 21 11.37 -17.97 -25.27
CA LEU A 21 11.23 -16.73 -26.06
C LEU A 21 9.91 -15.98 -25.78
N SER A 22 8.85 -16.68 -25.33
CA SER A 22 7.56 -16.10 -24.94
C SER A 22 7.58 -15.53 -23.52
N ASN A 23 8.49 -15.97 -22.66
CA ASN A 23 8.73 -15.40 -21.33
C ASN A 23 9.66 -14.16 -21.39
N ARG A 24 9.34 -13.16 -22.21
CA ARG A 24 9.57 -11.78 -21.75
C ARG A 24 8.45 -11.49 -20.76
N HIS A 25 8.66 -11.85 -19.49
CA HIS A 25 7.88 -11.24 -18.42
C HIS A 25 8.08 -9.73 -18.57
N ARG A 26 7.11 -9.05 -19.20
CA ARG A 26 6.91 -7.63 -18.94
C ARG A 26 6.64 -7.58 -17.45
N VAL A 27 7.67 -7.25 -16.67
CA VAL A 27 7.46 -6.66 -15.36
C VAL A 27 6.73 -5.37 -15.67
N GLY A 28 5.41 -5.44 -15.77
CA GLY A 28 4.58 -4.27 -15.61
C GLY A 28 4.92 -3.79 -14.21
N SER A 29 5.60 -2.64 -14.12
CA SER A 29 5.64 -1.93 -12.85
C SER A 29 4.18 -1.72 -12.47
N LEU A 30 3.73 -2.43 -11.44
CA LEU A 30 2.55 -2.00 -10.71
C LEU A 30 2.99 -0.71 -10.03
N SER A 31 2.91 0.39 -10.77
CA SER A 31 2.81 1.69 -10.14
C SER A 31 1.45 1.64 -9.47
N THR A 32 1.43 1.19 -8.21
CA THR A 32 0.44 1.68 -7.28
C THR A 32 0.69 3.18 -7.26
N THR A 33 0.12 3.91 -8.22
CA THR A 33 -0.14 5.33 -8.06
C THR A 33 -1.11 5.36 -6.90
N THR A 34 -0.57 5.34 -5.68
CA THR A 34 -1.31 5.69 -4.49
C THR A 34 -1.66 7.13 -4.75
N THR A 35 -2.82 7.36 -5.38
CA THR A 35 -3.41 8.67 -5.46
C THR A 35 -3.66 9.03 -4.01
N ASN A 36 -2.67 9.72 -3.43
CA ASN A 36 -2.73 10.22 -2.09
C ASN A 36 -3.73 11.36 -2.17
N ASN A 37 -5.00 11.01 -1.92
CA ASN A 37 -6.14 11.90 -1.99
C ASN A 37 -6.16 12.80 -0.75
N THR A 38 -5.00 13.37 -0.36
CA THR A 38 -4.92 14.34 0.72
C THR A 38 -5.77 15.55 0.36
N LYS A 39 -6.48 16.10 1.35
CA LYS A 39 -7.23 17.34 1.16
C LYS A 39 -6.30 18.46 0.66
N PRO A 40 -6.66 19.22 -0.39
CA PRO A 40 -5.82 20.30 -0.89
C PRO A 40 -5.40 21.29 0.21
N GLY A 41 -4.12 21.64 0.24
CA GLY A 41 -3.54 22.53 1.27
C GLY A 41 -3.19 21.85 2.60
N CYS A 42 -3.38 20.52 2.71
CA CYS A 42 -3.02 19.75 3.89
C CYS A 42 -1.74 18.94 3.71
N GLN A 43 -1.09 18.61 4.82
CA GLN A 43 0.13 17.80 4.81
C GLN A 43 -0.22 16.35 4.46
N SER A 44 0.44 15.82 3.43
CA SER A 44 0.14 14.52 2.83
C SER A 44 0.89 13.34 3.46
N SER A 45 1.81 13.60 4.40
CA SER A 45 2.60 12.56 5.06
C SER A 45 3.08 12.95 6.46
N CYS A 46 3.39 11.96 7.29
CA CYS A 46 4.13 12.11 8.55
C CYS A 46 5.23 11.05 8.60
N GLY A 47 6.49 11.47 8.51
CA GLY A 47 7.60 10.55 8.30
C GLY A 47 7.42 9.77 7.00
N ASN A 48 7.38 8.44 7.10
CA ASN A 48 7.22 7.53 5.95
C ASN A 48 5.76 7.10 5.70
N VAL A 49 4.80 7.69 6.42
CA VAL A 49 3.38 7.31 6.33
C VAL A 49 2.62 8.35 5.51
N GLU A 50 1.95 7.90 4.44
CA GLU A 50 1.03 8.73 3.66
C GLU A 50 -0.30 8.93 4.38
N ILE A 51 -0.87 10.13 4.24
CA ILE A 51 -2.08 10.57 4.92
C ILE A 51 -3.14 10.97 3.86
N PRO A 52 -3.96 10.01 3.43
CA PRO A 52 -5.07 10.29 2.52
C PRO A 52 -6.29 10.83 3.29
N TYR A 53 -7.14 11.63 2.63
CA TYR A 53 -8.48 11.91 3.14
C TYR A 53 -9.24 10.58 3.32
N PRO A 54 -9.98 10.35 4.43
CA PRO A 54 -10.48 11.31 5.42
C PRO A 54 -9.52 11.68 6.56
N PHE A 55 -8.31 11.13 6.59
CA PHE A 55 -7.30 11.45 7.60
C PHE A 55 -6.60 12.78 7.32
N GLY A 56 -6.10 13.42 8.38
CA GLY A 56 -5.35 14.65 8.22
C GLY A 56 -4.64 15.11 9.48
N ILE A 57 -3.56 15.88 9.28
CA ILE A 57 -2.81 16.56 10.34
C ILE A 57 -3.31 18.00 10.39
N ARG A 58 -3.56 18.52 11.61
CA ARG A 58 -4.08 19.88 11.89
C ARG A 58 -5.60 20.02 11.71
N PRO A 59 -6.21 21.07 12.31
CA PRO A 59 -7.62 21.38 12.10
C PRO A 59 -7.96 21.54 10.61
N ASN A 60 -9.16 21.10 10.23
CA ASN A 60 -9.70 21.19 8.86
C ASN A 60 -8.96 20.36 7.79
N CYS A 61 -8.08 19.44 8.19
CA CYS A 61 -7.42 18.51 7.29
C CYS A 61 -7.96 17.09 7.36
N SER A 62 -8.65 16.74 8.44
CA SER A 62 -9.38 15.48 8.59
C SER A 62 -10.89 15.69 8.40
N MET A 63 -11.63 14.61 8.13
CA MET A 63 -13.09 14.64 8.02
C MET A 63 -13.78 14.97 9.35
N ASN A 64 -13.24 14.45 10.46
CA ASN A 64 -13.66 14.78 11.83
C ASN A 64 -12.52 14.46 12.82
N LEU A 65 -12.78 14.56 14.13
CA LEU A 65 -11.79 14.35 15.19
C LEU A 65 -11.26 12.90 15.24
N TYR A 66 -12.06 11.89 14.87
CA TYR A 66 -11.63 10.48 14.85
C TYR A 66 -10.60 10.18 13.74
N PHE A 67 -10.52 11.04 12.72
CA PHE A 67 -9.56 10.92 11.63
C PHE A 67 -8.36 11.89 11.79
N ASN A 68 -8.23 12.52 12.96
CA ASN A 68 -7.12 13.42 13.23
C ASN A 68 -5.84 12.63 13.54
N ILE A 69 -4.79 12.94 12.78
CA ILE A 69 -3.45 12.40 12.97
C ILE A 69 -2.60 13.43 13.72
N ASN A 70 -2.13 13.05 14.90
CA ASN A 70 -1.08 13.76 15.58
C ASN A 70 0.29 13.30 15.06
N CYS A 71 1.04 14.21 14.42
CA CYS A 71 2.39 13.90 13.95
C CYS A 71 3.42 14.35 14.99
N ASN A 72 4.03 13.40 15.69
CA ASN A 72 5.10 13.68 16.64
C ASN A 72 6.40 13.98 15.88
N THR A 73 6.77 15.26 15.81
CA THR A 73 7.98 15.75 15.17
C THR A 73 9.19 15.83 16.10
N SER A 74 9.03 15.49 17.39
CA SER A 74 10.13 15.50 18.37
C SER A 74 11.05 14.28 18.23
N VAL A 75 10.66 13.30 17.40
CA VAL A 75 11.43 12.10 17.07
C VAL A 75 11.82 12.12 15.60
N ASN A 76 12.94 11.46 15.27
CA ASN A 76 13.44 11.35 13.89
C ASN A 76 13.57 9.86 13.49
N PRO A 77 12.80 9.36 12.50
CA PRO A 77 11.81 10.11 11.70
C PRO A 77 10.54 10.45 12.49
N PRO A 78 9.77 11.49 12.09
CA PRO A 78 8.50 11.83 12.70
C PRO A 78 7.51 10.66 12.70
N LYS A 79 6.73 10.54 13.77
CA LYS A 79 5.80 9.40 13.97
C LYS A 79 4.34 9.84 14.04
N PRO A 80 3.43 9.26 13.24
CA PRO A 80 2.00 9.54 13.31
C PRO A 80 1.29 8.73 14.39
N TYR A 81 0.34 9.36 15.07
CA TYR A 81 -0.55 8.75 16.05
C TYR A 81 -2.00 9.13 15.77
N LEU A 82 -2.90 8.16 15.90
CA LEU A 82 -4.34 8.41 15.96
C LEU A 82 -4.71 8.75 17.40
N SER A 83 -5.42 9.85 17.57
CA SER A 83 -6.03 10.20 18.85
C SER A 83 -7.51 9.85 18.79
N TYR A 84 -7.90 8.83 19.55
CA TYR A 84 -9.31 8.52 19.78
C TYR A 84 -9.72 9.16 21.11
N ALA A 85 -10.66 10.12 21.04
CA ALA A 85 -11.38 10.54 22.22
C ALA A 85 -12.58 9.59 22.34
N ASP A 86 -12.46 8.58 23.20
CA ASP A 86 -13.62 7.78 23.57
C ASP A 86 -14.60 8.69 24.33
N VAL A 87 -15.78 8.92 23.74
CA VAL A 87 -16.80 9.83 24.31
C VAL A 87 -17.46 9.22 25.57
N ASN A 88 -17.11 7.98 25.90
CA ASN A 88 -17.44 7.35 27.16
C ASN A 88 -16.21 6.53 27.55
N LEU A 89 -15.58 6.80 28.70
CA LEU A 89 -14.98 5.84 29.65
C LEU A 89 -13.90 6.52 30.49
N GLU A 90 -13.82 6.07 31.74
CA GLU A 90 -12.92 6.53 32.81
C GLU A 90 -11.44 6.17 32.58
N GLU A 91 -11.07 5.82 31.35
CA GLU A 91 -9.73 5.46 30.93
C GLU A 91 -9.27 6.53 29.95
N GLY A 92 -8.09 7.12 30.19
CA GLY A 92 -7.59 8.28 29.46
C GLY A 92 -7.46 8.08 27.94
N PRO A 93 -7.12 9.14 27.19
CA PRO A 93 -7.08 9.08 25.73
C PRO A 93 -6.07 8.04 25.22
N TYR A 94 -6.57 6.99 24.56
CA TYR A 94 -5.72 6.00 23.89
C TYR A 94 -5.06 6.63 22.65
N SER A 95 -3.75 6.43 22.52
CA SER A 95 -2.95 6.88 21.37
C SER A 95 -2.36 5.66 20.67
N LEU A 96 -2.75 5.45 19.41
CA LEU A 96 -2.28 4.32 18.59
C LEU A 96 -1.28 4.81 17.54
N GLU A 97 -0.10 4.18 17.47
CA GLU A 97 0.90 4.48 16.41
C GLU A 97 0.40 3.97 15.06
N VAL A 98 0.40 4.83 14.05
CA VAL A 98 -0.08 4.49 12.71
C VAL A 98 1.08 3.97 11.87
N VAL A 99 1.07 2.68 11.55
CA VAL A 99 2.14 2.05 10.75
C VAL A 99 1.85 2.16 9.24
N THR A 100 0.59 2.06 8.85
CA THR A 100 0.13 2.26 7.46
C THR A 100 -1.34 2.70 7.46
N ILE A 101 -1.77 3.47 6.45
CA ILE A 101 -3.18 3.81 6.22
C ILE A 101 -3.58 3.19 4.88
N SER A 102 -4.44 2.17 4.91
CA SER A 102 -4.96 1.57 3.67
C SER A 102 -6.30 2.18 3.29
N LYS A 103 -6.55 2.32 1.99
CA LYS A 103 -7.86 2.76 1.45
C LYS A 103 -9.01 1.81 1.83
N SER A 104 -8.70 0.56 2.17
CA SER A 104 -9.68 -0.43 2.62
C SER A 104 -10.12 -0.24 4.08
N GLN A 105 -9.43 0.59 4.88
CA GLN A 105 -9.88 0.98 6.22
C GLN A 105 -10.92 2.12 6.19
N ILE A 106 -11.31 2.57 4.98
CA ILE A 106 -12.24 3.68 4.73
C ILE A 106 -13.65 3.17 4.37
N TYR A 107 -13.84 1.86 4.15
CA TYR A 107 -15.12 1.21 3.82
C TYR A 107 -15.40 -0.01 4.67
#